data_AF-A0A436CQU8-F1
#
_entry.id   AF-A0A436CQU8-F1
#
_cell.length_a   1.000
_cell.length_b   1.000
_cell.length_c   1.000
_cell.angle_alpha   90.00
_cell.angle_beta   90.00
_cell.angle_gamma   90.00
#
_symmetry.space_group_name_H-M   'P 1'
#
loop_
_entity.id
_entity.type
_entity.pdbx_description
1 polymer ?
#
loop_
_entity_poly.entity_id
_entity_poly.type
_entity_poly.pdbx_seq_one_letter_code
_entity_poly.pdbx_strand_id
1 'polypeptide(L)'
;MTLHYASGGSAAEIATAGFNLADVQYVSQVNALPDGMKGLVYLGEHDGVTSSFIDKVTPFIGNPNVFGFYLSDEPDPTGKWGSYATAANLKAESDWIHSHVPGAKTFITMMNLGTDGSPSYMNPNDPAHAAYNPANTGIDFYGIGYYPINNTSAPDYTHIDKMVAAAGEAGIPIDKIVPLYQAFGGGNWETSAGGKFVMPTAAQEQAMIDRWAALVPSPAFDYTYKWGTQNGDTALESASELKAFFLQHNLEGTHAPVSPPVSDPVTPPVSDPVGTPTTPPTHVGTPAPTAPAPSGSDHVFHGTRGADVFHATRGNDKYLVNNAHDKVMEAPNGGFDKVAASVSYALTAGSHVEQLST
;
A
#
# COMPACT_ATOMS: atom_id res chain seq x y z
N MET A 1 -18.21 -2.09 12.76
CA MET A 1 -17.50 -0.96 12.12
C MET A 1 -16.72 -1.57 10.98
N THR A 2 -16.95 -1.10 9.76
CA THR A 2 -16.17 -1.51 8.59
C THR A 2 -14.75 -0.95 8.74
N LEU A 3 -13.75 -1.75 8.40
CA LEU A 3 -12.36 -1.33 8.44
C LEU A 3 -11.94 -0.82 7.05
N HIS A 4 -11.16 0.25 7.02
CA HIS A 4 -10.67 0.90 5.81
C HIS A 4 -9.16 1.07 5.93
N TYR A 5 -8.42 0.36 5.09
CA TYR A 5 -6.96 0.33 5.09
C TYR A 5 -6.39 1.29 4.06
N ALA A 6 -5.34 2.02 4.44
CA ALA A 6 -4.54 2.82 3.51
C ALA A 6 -3.05 2.50 3.71
N SER A 7 -2.37 2.12 2.62
CA SER A 7 -0.95 1.78 2.67
C SER A 7 -0.05 3.01 2.68
N GLY A 8 1.04 2.96 3.46
CA GLY A 8 2.12 3.94 3.41
C GLY A 8 1.88 5.32 4.05
N GLY A 9 0.77 5.52 4.77
CA GLY A 9 0.49 6.75 5.52
C GLY A 9 0.61 6.54 7.03
N SER A 10 0.99 7.56 7.79
CA SER A 10 0.92 7.45 9.25
C SER A 10 -0.52 7.41 9.73
N ALA A 11 -0.77 6.77 10.87
CA ALA A 11 -2.12 6.66 11.43
C ALA A 11 -2.82 8.01 11.62
N ALA A 12 -2.07 9.05 12.02
CA ALA A 12 -2.61 10.39 12.19
C ALA A 12 -3.01 11.05 10.85
N GLU A 13 -2.24 10.80 9.79
CA GLU A 13 -2.51 11.34 8.47
C GLU A 13 -3.73 10.67 7.84
N ILE A 14 -3.76 9.33 7.80
CA ILE A 14 -4.84 8.58 7.16
C ILE A 14 -6.18 8.80 7.86
N ALA A 15 -6.17 9.03 9.18
CA ALA A 15 -7.37 9.36 9.95
C ALA A 15 -8.07 10.64 9.46
N THR A 16 -7.33 11.58 8.87
CA THR A 16 -7.92 12.80 8.29
C THR A 16 -8.82 12.54 7.07
N ALA A 17 -8.67 11.37 6.44
CA ALA A 17 -9.51 10.88 5.36
C ALA A 17 -10.42 9.71 5.79
N GLY A 18 -10.62 9.53 7.10
CA GLY A 18 -11.55 8.54 7.66
C GLY A 18 -11.05 7.09 7.68
N PHE A 19 -9.82 6.81 7.24
CA PHE A 19 -9.24 5.46 7.35
C PHE A 19 -9.05 5.08 8.82
N ASN A 20 -9.26 3.80 9.13
CA ASN A 20 -9.26 3.29 10.51
C ASN A 20 -8.45 2.00 10.69
N LEU A 21 -7.84 1.47 9.62
CA LEU A 21 -6.89 0.36 9.65
C LEU A 21 -5.54 0.87 9.11
N ALA A 22 -4.56 1.03 9.99
CA ALA A 22 -3.28 1.63 9.65
C ALA A 22 -2.23 0.59 9.24
N ASP A 23 -1.45 0.92 8.22
CA ASP A 23 -0.20 0.23 7.86
C ASP A 23 0.86 0.51 8.93
N VAL A 24 1.30 -0.54 9.61
CA VAL A 24 2.25 -0.45 10.73
C VAL A 24 3.29 -1.56 10.63
N GLN A 25 4.45 -1.35 11.25
CA GLN A 25 5.53 -2.33 11.31
C GLN A 25 6.06 -2.56 12.72
N TYR A 26 5.81 -1.61 13.63
CA TYR A 26 6.37 -1.63 14.99
C TYR A 26 5.29 -1.45 16.07
N VAL A 27 5.52 -2.03 17.24
CA VAL A 27 4.63 -1.90 18.41
C VAL A 27 4.42 -0.45 18.82
N SER A 28 5.44 0.40 18.65
CA SER A 28 5.32 1.85 18.92
C SER A 28 4.27 2.53 18.04
N GLN A 29 4.12 2.12 16.78
CA GLN A 29 3.09 2.64 15.87
C GLN A 29 1.70 2.15 16.28
N VAL A 30 1.57 0.88 16.63
CA VAL A 30 0.30 0.30 17.14
C VAL A 30 -0.15 0.98 18.43
N ASN A 31 0.79 1.28 19.33
CA ASN A 31 0.49 1.96 20.60
C ASN A 31 0.17 3.45 20.42
N ALA A 32 0.56 4.05 19.29
CA ALA A 32 0.29 5.43 18.95
C ALA A 32 -0.99 5.60 18.11
N LEU A 33 -1.72 4.52 17.82
CA LEU A 33 -2.94 4.58 17.04
C LEU A 33 -4.00 5.43 17.76
N PRO A 34 -4.69 6.33 17.04
CA PRO A 34 -5.89 7.00 17.55
C PRO A 34 -6.95 6.01 18.04
N ASP A 35 -7.77 6.45 19.00
CA ASP A 35 -8.84 5.64 19.56
C ASP A 35 -9.77 5.09 18.46
N GLY A 36 -10.06 3.79 18.54
CA GLY A 36 -10.92 3.10 17.58
C GLY A 36 -10.21 2.60 16.31
N MET A 37 -8.97 3.04 16.03
CA MET A 37 -8.17 2.49 14.93
C MET A 37 -7.54 1.15 15.30
N LYS A 38 -7.22 0.37 14.26
CA LYS A 38 -6.44 -0.87 14.37
C LYS A 38 -5.20 -0.81 13.47
N GLY A 39 -4.20 -1.63 13.79
CA GLY A 39 -3.00 -1.80 12.99
C GLY A 39 -3.04 -3.10 12.21
N LEU A 40 -2.70 -3.04 10.91
CA LEU A 40 -2.34 -4.18 10.09
C LEU A 40 -0.81 -4.19 9.94
N VAL A 41 -0.16 -5.19 10.54
CA VAL A 41 1.30 -5.24 10.66
C VAL A 41 1.92 -5.78 9.37
N TYR A 42 2.61 -4.95 8.59
CA TYR A 42 3.34 -5.40 7.41
C TYR A 42 4.63 -6.11 7.80
N LEU A 43 4.75 -7.38 7.39
CA LEU A 43 5.92 -8.22 7.68
C LEU A 43 6.93 -8.21 6.52
N GLY A 44 6.44 -8.34 5.28
CA GLY A 44 7.28 -8.57 4.10
C GLY A 44 8.09 -9.87 4.21
N GLU A 45 7.52 -10.90 4.82
CA GLU A 45 8.14 -12.21 5.05
C GLU A 45 7.26 -13.28 4.40
N HIS A 46 7.91 -14.25 3.76
CA HIS A 46 7.24 -15.36 3.06
C HIS A 46 8.11 -16.64 3.00
N ASP A 47 9.12 -16.71 3.88
CA ASP A 47 10.13 -17.77 3.93
C ASP A 47 9.80 -18.83 4.99
N GLY A 48 8.63 -18.75 5.61
CA GLY A 48 8.17 -19.62 6.69
C GLY A 48 8.47 -19.03 8.06
N VAL A 49 8.32 -19.86 9.11
CA VAL A 49 8.55 -19.45 10.50
C VAL A 49 10.04 -19.39 10.81
N THR A 50 10.72 -18.41 10.24
CA THR A 50 12.13 -18.11 10.49
C THR A 50 12.32 -17.36 11.80
N SER A 51 13.57 -17.21 12.27
CA SER A 51 13.86 -16.34 13.41
C SER A 51 13.47 -14.89 13.14
N SER A 52 13.67 -14.39 11.91
CA SER A 52 13.25 -13.03 11.51
C SER A 52 11.74 -12.85 11.66
N PHE A 53 10.97 -13.82 11.17
CA PHE A 53 9.52 -13.83 11.31
C PHE A 53 9.08 -13.81 12.79
N ILE A 54 9.66 -14.71 13.61
CA ILE A 54 9.34 -14.78 15.05
C ILE A 54 9.66 -13.45 15.73
N ASP A 55 10.83 -12.85 15.46
CA ASP A 55 11.26 -11.59 16.05
C ASP A 55 10.37 -10.41 15.64
N LYS A 56 9.83 -10.43 14.41
CA LYS A 56 8.87 -9.42 13.93
C LYS A 56 7.49 -9.58 14.56
N VAL A 57 6.98 -10.81 14.75
CA VAL A 57 5.61 -11.05 15.22
C VAL A 57 5.48 -11.04 16.74
N THR A 58 6.45 -11.63 17.46
CA THR A 58 6.41 -11.79 18.92
C THR A 58 6.09 -10.51 19.71
N PRO A 59 6.64 -9.32 19.35
CA PRO A 59 6.35 -8.08 20.07
C PRO A 59 4.86 -7.67 20.10
N PHE A 60 4.05 -8.20 19.18
CA PHE A 60 2.64 -7.87 19.04
C PHE A 60 1.70 -8.79 19.82
N ILE A 61 2.21 -9.87 20.43
CA ILE A 61 1.39 -10.84 21.18
C ILE A 61 0.63 -10.13 22.31
N GLY A 62 -0.69 -10.29 22.30
CA GLY A 62 -1.58 -9.71 23.31
C GLY A 62 -1.88 -8.22 23.14
N ASN A 63 -1.38 -7.56 22.08
CA ASN A 63 -1.71 -6.17 21.82
C ASN A 63 -3.14 -6.04 21.26
N PRO A 64 -4.07 -5.36 21.95
CA PRO A 64 -5.48 -5.33 21.57
C PRO A 64 -5.75 -4.47 20.32
N ASN A 65 -4.80 -3.65 19.88
CA ASN A 65 -4.93 -2.77 18.73
C ASN A 65 -4.42 -3.40 17.43
N VAL A 66 -3.85 -4.60 17.49
CA VAL A 66 -3.48 -5.37 16.30
C VAL A 66 -4.73 -6.03 15.72
N PHE A 67 -5.07 -5.69 14.48
CA PHE A 67 -6.08 -6.42 13.71
C PHE A 67 -5.50 -7.71 13.12
N GLY A 68 -4.28 -7.61 12.57
CA GLY A 68 -3.65 -8.73 11.89
C GLY A 68 -2.29 -8.40 11.31
N PHE A 69 -1.81 -9.29 10.47
CA PHE A 69 -0.51 -9.26 9.80
C PHE A 69 -0.69 -9.35 8.29
N TYR A 70 -0.07 -8.41 7.59
CA TYR A 70 0.09 -8.42 6.14
C TYR A 70 1.42 -9.10 5.82
N LEU A 71 1.37 -10.37 5.40
CA LEU A 71 2.55 -11.22 5.27
C LEU A 71 3.43 -10.75 4.11
N SER A 72 2.84 -10.66 2.91
CA SER A 72 3.55 -10.30 1.69
C SER A 72 2.66 -9.59 0.70
N ASP A 73 3.22 -8.56 0.08
CA ASP A 73 2.67 -7.95 -1.13
C ASP A 73 2.99 -8.82 -2.34
N GLU A 74 1.96 -9.26 -3.06
CA GLU A 74 2.03 -10.06 -4.28
C GLU A 74 3.14 -11.14 -4.25
N PRO A 75 3.06 -12.12 -3.33
CA PRO A 75 4.01 -13.24 -3.35
C PRO A 75 3.93 -13.96 -4.70
N ASP A 76 5.09 -14.29 -5.26
CA ASP A 76 5.22 -14.97 -6.55
C ASP A 76 5.21 -16.49 -6.34
N PRO A 77 4.17 -17.22 -6.77
CA PRO A 77 4.15 -18.69 -6.67
C PRO A 77 5.04 -19.37 -7.71
N THR A 78 5.53 -18.64 -8.72
CA THR A 78 6.27 -19.19 -9.86
C THR A 78 7.79 -19.12 -9.69
N GLY A 79 8.26 -18.20 -8.84
CA GLY A 79 9.68 -17.92 -8.60
C GLY A 79 10.37 -17.15 -9.73
N LYS A 80 9.60 -16.60 -10.68
CA LYS A 80 10.09 -15.87 -11.84
C LYS A 80 10.41 -14.39 -11.54
N TRP A 81 9.72 -13.78 -10.57
CA TRP A 81 9.66 -12.33 -10.37
C TRP A 81 10.28 -11.85 -9.05
N GLY A 82 10.78 -12.77 -8.21
CA GLY A 82 11.69 -12.47 -7.11
C GLY A 82 11.09 -12.51 -5.70
N SER A 83 9.78 -12.34 -5.52
CA SER A 83 9.06 -12.51 -4.24
C SER A 83 8.60 -13.95 -4.02
N TYR A 84 9.46 -14.93 -4.32
CA TYR A 84 9.04 -16.33 -4.35
C TYR A 84 8.53 -16.80 -2.99
N ALA A 85 7.30 -17.29 -2.96
CA ALA A 85 6.73 -17.90 -1.77
C ALA A 85 6.11 -19.26 -2.09
N THR A 86 6.28 -20.23 -1.20
CA THR A 86 5.51 -21.48 -1.30
C THR A 86 4.22 -21.35 -0.49
N ALA A 87 3.16 -22.03 -0.92
CA ALA A 87 1.93 -22.12 -0.12
C ALA A 87 2.22 -22.72 1.28
N ALA A 88 3.18 -23.65 1.38
CA ALA A 88 3.60 -24.26 2.63
C ALA A 88 4.26 -23.26 3.60
N ASN A 89 5.11 -22.34 3.09
CA ASN A 89 5.72 -21.30 3.91
C ASN A 89 4.67 -20.34 4.45
N LEU A 90 3.81 -19.82 3.57
CA LEU A 90 2.69 -18.95 3.95
C LEU A 90 1.76 -19.63 4.96
N LYS A 91 1.53 -20.94 4.79
CA LYS A 91 0.79 -21.75 5.76
C LYS A 91 1.45 -21.81 7.12
N ALA A 92 2.75 -22.08 7.15
CA ALA A 92 3.50 -22.16 8.39
C ALA A 92 3.45 -20.84 9.16
N GLU A 93 3.60 -19.71 8.47
CA GLU A 93 3.49 -18.36 9.05
C GLU A 93 2.07 -18.09 9.57
N SER A 94 1.05 -18.38 8.76
CA SER A 94 -0.35 -18.15 9.17
C SER A 94 -0.76 -19.00 10.37
N ASP A 95 -0.44 -20.31 10.36
CA ASP A 95 -0.70 -21.21 11.48
C ASP A 95 0.03 -20.76 12.75
N TRP A 96 1.26 -20.25 12.62
CA TRP A 96 2.02 -19.74 13.76
C TRP A 96 1.37 -18.49 14.35
N ILE A 97 0.96 -17.53 13.51
CA ILE A 97 0.23 -16.32 13.95
C ILE A 97 -1.06 -16.72 14.67
N HIS A 98 -1.88 -17.61 14.09
CA HIS A 98 -3.15 -18.00 14.71
C HIS A 98 -2.97 -18.72 16.05
N SER A 99 -1.85 -19.45 16.24
CA SER A 99 -1.56 -20.14 17.49
C SER A 99 -0.93 -19.25 18.57
N HIS A 100 -0.25 -18.16 18.20
CA HIS A 100 0.50 -17.31 19.15
C HIS A 100 -0.14 -15.93 19.37
N VAL A 101 -0.96 -15.44 18.43
CA VAL A 101 -1.66 -14.15 18.50
C VAL A 101 -3.17 -14.38 18.32
N PRO A 102 -3.87 -14.88 19.34
CA PRO A 102 -5.29 -15.24 19.23
C PRO A 102 -6.15 -14.08 18.71
N GLY A 103 -6.90 -14.33 17.63
CA GLY A 103 -7.80 -13.36 17.01
C GLY A 103 -7.16 -12.49 15.92
N ALA A 104 -5.83 -12.47 15.80
CA ALA A 104 -5.17 -11.77 14.70
C ALA A 104 -5.47 -12.43 13.35
N LYS A 105 -5.61 -11.59 12.33
CA LYS A 105 -5.88 -12.01 10.95
C LYS A 105 -4.62 -12.06 10.10
N THR A 106 -4.60 -12.89 9.07
CA THR A 106 -3.52 -12.92 8.08
C THR A 106 -4.01 -12.46 6.71
N PHE A 107 -3.17 -11.70 6.02
CA PHE A 107 -3.52 -11.07 4.76
C PHE A 107 -2.33 -11.10 3.79
N ILE A 108 -2.62 -11.29 2.50
CA ILE A 108 -1.71 -11.06 1.37
C ILE A 108 -2.48 -10.35 0.25
N THR A 109 -1.78 -9.66 -0.65
CA THR A 109 -2.33 -9.31 -1.97
C THR A 109 -1.98 -10.40 -2.98
N MET A 110 -2.74 -10.50 -4.07
CA MET A 110 -2.56 -11.57 -5.05
C MET A 110 -1.88 -11.06 -6.31
N MET A 111 -0.77 -11.70 -6.69
CA MET A 111 -0.12 -11.47 -7.98
C MET A 111 -0.99 -11.99 -9.13
N ASN A 112 -1.40 -11.11 -10.06
CA ASN A 112 -2.01 -11.55 -11.31
C ASN A 112 -0.95 -12.19 -12.22
N LEU A 113 -1.08 -13.50 -12.46
CA LEU A 113 -0.20 -14.28 -13.35
C LEU A 113 -0.70 -14.32 -14.80
N GLY A 114 -1.90 -13.78 -15.05
CA GLY A 114 -2.51 -13.66 -16.37
C GLY A 114 -2.24 -12.32 -17.04
N THR A 115 -3.22 -11.86 -17.81
CA THR A 115 -3.24 -10.50 -18.36
C THR A 115 -4.46 -9.75 -17.81
N ASP A 116 -4.51 -8.43 -17.91
CA ASP A 116 -5.67 -7.66 -17.44
C ASP A 116 -6.99 -8.09 -18.12
N GLY A 117 -6.90 -8.49 -19.40
CA GLY A 117 -8.05 -8.98 -20.16
C GLY A 117 -8.51 -10.40 -19.79
N SER A 118 -7.60 -11.20 -19.21
CA SER A 118 -7.80 -12.60 -18.82
C SER A 118 -6.94 -12.91 -17.59
N PRO A 119 -7.33 -12.40 -16.41
CA PRO A 119 -6.54 -12.56 -15.19
C PRO A 119 -6.55 -14.00 -14.71
N SER A 120 -5.51 -14.38 -13.98
CA SER A 120 -5.38 -15.70 -13.38
C SER A 120 -4.46 -15.62 -12.17
N TYR A 121 -4.86 -16.28 -11.08
CA TYR A 121 -3.99 -16.51 -9.92
C TYR A 121 -3.42 -17.93 -9.89
N MET A 122 -3.62 -18.68 -10.98
CA MET A 122 -3.19 -20.05 -11.11
C MET A 122 -1.74 -20.10 -11.61
N ASN A 123 -0.82 -20.53 -10.75
CA ASN A 123 0.53 -20.98 -11.06
C ASN A 123 0.50 -22.11 -12.11
N PRO A 124 0.97 -21.85 -13.33
CA PRO A 124 0.97 -22.86 -14.39
C PRO A 124 2.05 -23.94 -14.20
N ASN A 125 3.01 -23.73 -13.30
CA ASN A 125 4.17 -24.59 -13.13
C ASN A 125 4.03 -25.61 -11.98
N ASP A 126 3.05 -25.43 -11.09
CA ASP A 126 2.76 -26.37 -10.00
C ASP A 126 1.24 -26.62 -9.89
N PRO A 127 0.68 -27.57 -10.65
CA PRO A 127 -0.75 -27.87 -10.61
C PRO A 127 -1.23 -28.47 -9.27
N ALA A 128 -0.31 -28.95 -8.42
CA ALA A 128 -0.67 -29.44 -7.08
C ALA A 128 -0.90 -28.29 -6.09
N HIS A 129 -0.30 -27.12 -6.33
CA HIS A 129 -0.48 -25.87 -5.56
C HIS A 129 -0.80 -24.71 -6.49
N ALA A 130 -1.80 -24.94 -7.36
CA ALA A 130 -2.05 -24.05 -8.47
C ALA A 130 -2.35 -22.62 -8.04
N ALA A 131 -2.91 -22.32 -6.86
CA ALA A 131 -3.03 -20.95 -6.39
C ALA A 131 -2.92 -20.86 -4.87
N TYR A 132 -2.59 -19.68 -4.33
CA TYR A 132 -2.77 -19.44 -2.90
C TYR A 132 -4.26 -19.31 -2.58
N ASN A 133 -4.73 -20.12 -1.63
CA ASN A 133 -6.12 -20.10 -1.19
C ASN A 133 -6.22 -20.58 0.28
N PRO A 134 -7.38 -20.42 0.93
CA PRO A 134 -7.49 -20.69 2.37
C PRO A 134 -7.17 -22.14 2.72
N ALA A 135 -7.43 -23.08 1.81
CA ALA A 135 -7.22 -24.50 2.07
C ALA A 135 -5.74 -24.88 2.14
N ASN A 136 -4.88 -24.22 1.36
CA ASN A 136 -3.45 -24.55 1.32
C ASN A 136 -2.56 -23.56 2.08
N THR A 137 -2.96 -22.30 2.25
CA THR A 137 -2.16 -21.31 3.02
C THR A 137 -2.73 -20.99 4.39
N GLY A 138 -3.97 -21.36 4.71
CA GLY A 138 -4.61 -20.96 5.97
C GLY A 138 -4.82 -19.46 6.13
N ILE A 139 -4.55 -18.64 5.10
CA ILE A 139 -4.66 -17.19 5.16
C ILE A 139 -6.13 -16.75 5.31
N ASP A 140 -6.37 -15.72 6.11
CA ASP A 140 -7.72 -15.21 6.35
C ASP A 140 -8.27 -14.45 5.14
N PHE A 141 -7.48 -13.54 4.56
CA PHE A 141 -7.93 -12.56 3.57
C PHE A 141 -6.95 -12.36 2.41
N TYR A 142 -7.49 -12.07 1.22
CA TYR A 142 -6.75 -11.94 -0.03
C TYR A 142 -7.11 -10.63 -0.74
N GLY A 143 -6.12 -9.76 -0.91
CA GLY A 143 -6.26 -8.48 -1.60
C GLY A 143 -6.27 -8.69 -3.10
N ILE A 144 -7.36 -8.28 -3.73
CA ILE A 144 -7.55 -8.38 -5.17
C ILE A 144 -7.67 -6.97 -5.72
N GLY A 145 -6.74 -6.57 -6.59
CA GLY A 145 -6.67 -5.20 -7.12
C GLY A 145 -6.68 -5.13 -8.63
N TYR A 146 -7.30 -4.08 -9.15
CA TYR A 146 -7.17 -3.66 -10.54
C TYR A 146 -7.12 -2.13 -10.57
N TYR A 147 -6.26 -1.59 -11.44
CA TYR A 147 -6.02 -0.15 -11.56
C TYR A 147 -6.54 0.35 -12.91
N PRO A 148 -7.85 0.62 -13.06
CA PRO A 148 -8.49 0.92 -14.33
C PRO A 148 -8.12 2.30 -14.88
N ILE A 149 -7.62 3.23 -14.06
CA ILE A 149 -7.51 4.64 -14.44
C ILE A 149 -6.12 4.92 -15.01
N ASN A 150 -6.07 5.12 -16.33
CA ASN A 150 -4.86 5.36 -17.10
C ASN A 150 -5.07 6.40 -18.21
N ASN A 151 -4.00 6.78 -18.91
CA ASN A 151 -4.04 7.80 -19.97
C ASN A 151 -4.14 7.26 -21.42
N THR A 152 -4.32 5.96 -21.61
CA THR A 152 -4.38 5.33 -22.94
C THR A 152 -5.76 4.80 -23.31
N SER A 153 -6.61 4.50 -22.34
CA SER A 153 -7.96 3.97 -22.57
C SER A 153 -8.99 4.55 -21.61
N ALA A 154 -10.26 4.47 -21.99
CA ALA A 154 -11.35 4.73 -21.07
C ALA A 154 -11.36 3.66 -19.97
N PRO A 155 -11.67 4.01 -18.70
CA PRO A 155 -11.75 3.03 -17.62
C PRO A 155 -12.72 1.89 -17.94
N ASP A 156 -12.23 0.65 -17.83
CA ASP A 156 -13.04 -0.57 -17.93
C ASP A 156 -13.13 -1.26 -16.56
N TYR A 157 -14.19 -0.96 -15.82
CA TYR A 157 -14.43 -1.56 -14.51
C TYR A 157 -14.86 -3.04 -14.59
N THR A 158 -15.18 -3.57 -15.77
CA THR A 158 -15.59 -4.99 -15.92
C THR A 158 -14.43 -5.96 -15.71
N HIS A 159 -13.20 -5.46 -15.72
CA HIS A 159 -12.03 -6.24 -15.29
C HIS A 159 -12.08 -6.64 -13.82
N ILE A 160 -12.76 -5.87 -12.96
CA ILE A 160 -12.98 -6.25 -11.56
C ILE A 160 -13.77 -7.57 -11.48
N ASP A 161 -14.80 -7.75 -12.32
CA ASP A 161 -15.57 -9.00 -12.40
C ASP A 161 -14.67 -10.18 -12.76
N LYS A 162 -13.78 -9.99 -13.73
CA LYS A 162 -12.84 -11.03 -14.17
C LYS A 162 -11.86 -11.39 -13.05
N MET A 163 -11.36 -10.40 -12.31
CA MET A 163 -10.47 -10.61 -11.17
C MET A 163 -11.16 -11.39 -10.05
N VAL A 164 -12.42 -11.05 -9.74
CA VAL A 164 -13.23 -11.79 -8.75
C VAL A 164 -13.52 -13.22 -9.22
N ALA A 165 -13.84 -13.41 -10.51
CA ALA A 165 -14.04 -14.74 -11.08
C ALA A 165 -12.76 -15.59 -10.99
N ALA A 166 -11.60 -15.02 -11.35
CA ALA A 166 -10.30 -15.69 -11.25
C ALA A 166 -9.94 -16.04 -9.80
N ALA A 167 -10.29 -15.19 -8.83
CA ALA A 167 -10.13 -15.51 -7.40
C ALA A 167 -11.01 -16.70 -6.99
N GLY A 168 -12.25 -16.78 -7.50
CA GLY A 168 -13.12 -17.93 -7.32
C GLY A 168 -12.55 -19.22 -7.91
N GLU A 169 -11.96 -19.16 -9.12
CA GLU A 169 -11.28 -20.29 -9.76
C GLU A 169 -10.04 -20.75 -8.97
N ALA A 170 -9.33 -19.82 -8.34
CA ALA A 170 -8.22 -20.09 -7.44
C ALA A 170 -8.66 -20.71 -6.09
N GLY A 171 -9.95 -20.78 -5.82
CA GLY A 171 -10.52 -21.32 -4.59
C GLY A 171 -10.61 -20.32 -3.44
N ILE A 172 -10.62 -19.01 -3.74
CA ILE A 172 -10.81 -17.94 -2.75
C ILE A 172 -12.31 -17.60 -2.65
N PRO A 173 -12.95 -17.85 -1.50
CA PRO A 173 -14.33 -17.45 -1.26
C PRO A 173 -14.53 -15.93 -1.28
N ILE A 174 -15.71 -15.47 -1.71
CA ILE A 174 -16.05 -14.04 -1.82
C ILE A 174 -15.87 -13.30 -0.47
N ASP A 175 -16.24 -13.92 0.65
CA ASP A 175 -16.11 -13.34 1.99
C ASP A 175 -14.66 -13.23 2.49
N LYS A 176 -13.70 -13.73 1.72
CA LYS A 176 -12.27 -13.61 1.97
C LYS A 176 -11.57 -12.64 1.03
N ILE A 177 -12.28 -12.06 0.07
CA ILE A 177 -11.75 -11.06 -0.85
C ILE A 177 -11.72 -9.69 -0.15
N VAL A 178 -10.60 -9.00 -0.28
CA VAL A 178 -10.41 -7.60 0.11
C VAL A 178 -10.31 -6.77 -1.18
N PRO A 179 -11.30 -5.90 -1.46
CA PRO A 179 -11.25 -4.96 -2.57
C PRO A 179 -10.05 -4.02 -2.45
N LEU A 180 -9.35 -3.82 -3.56
CA LEU A 180 -8.24 -2.86 -3.62
C LEU A 180 -8.54 -1.74 -4.62
N TYR A 181 -8.41 -0.50 -4.14
CA TYR A 181 -8.76 0.73 -4.82
C TYR A 181 -7.51 1.48 -5.27
N GLN A 182 -7.54 1.98 -6.51
CA GLN A 182 -6.53 2.90 -7.04
C GLN A 182 -6.72 4.28 -6.40
N ALA A 183 -5.69 4.82 -5.75
CA ALA A 183 -5.65 6.20 -5.24
C ALA A 183 -4.31 6.86 -5.57
N PHE A 184 -3.76 6.49 -6.73
CA PHE A 184 -2.50 7.00 -7.26
C PHE A 184 -2.57 7.21 -8.78
N GLY A 185 -1.59 7.95 -9.31
CA GLY A 185 -1.33 7.99 -10.74
C GLY A 185 -0.07 8.77 -11.10
N GLY A 186 0.37 8.66 -12.35
CA GLY A 186 1.61 9.25 -12.85
C GLY A 186 2.83 8.40 -12.53
N GLY A 187 3.97 9.07 -12.31
CA GLY A 187 5.24 8.44 -12.01
C GLY A 187 5.86 7.66 -13.16
N ASN A 188 6.86 6.85 -12.83
CA ASN A 188 7.56 6.04 -13.82
C ASN A 188 6.91 4.66 -14.02
N TRP A 189 5.80 4.36 -13.34
CA TRP A 189 5.01 3.16 -13.56
C TRP A 189 4.37 3.16 -14.95
N GLU A 190 4.45 2.02 -15.64
CA GLU A 190 3.78 1.83 -16.93
C GLU A 190 2.66 0.82 -16.79
N THR A 191 1.57 1.05 -17.52
CA THR A 191 0.48 0.08 -17.57
C THR A 191 0.82 -1.07 -18.51
N SER A 192 0.13 -2.20 -18.34
CA SER A 192 0.23 -3.37 -19.24
C SER A 192 -0.08 -3.03 -20.70
N ALA A 193 -0.94 -2.02 -20.93
CA ALA A 193 -1.35 -1.55 -22.25
C ALA A 193 -0.43 -0.45 -22.83
N GLY A 194 0.63 -0.09 -22.10
CA GLY A 194 1.43 1.11 -22.36
C GLY A 194 0.78 2.38 -21.81
N GLY A 195 1.60 3.40 -21.59
CA GLY A 195 1.18 4.67 -20.96
C GLY A 195 1.30 4.67 -19.44
N LYS A 196 0.60 5.60 -18.78
CA LYS A 196 0.74 5.89 -17.35
C LYS A 196 -0.59 5.75 -16.62
N PHE A 197 -0.52 5.31 -15.37
CA PHE A 197 -1.64 5.43 -14.43
C PHE A 197 -2.00 6.90 -14.25
N VAL A 198 -3.25 7.18 -13.90
CA VAL A 198 -3.75 8.54 -13.69
C VAL A 198 -4.51 8.58 -12.37
N MET A 199 -4.35 9.67 -11.62
CA MET A 199 -5.07 9.84 -10.37
C MET A 199 -6.58 9.83 -10.64
N PRO A 200 -7.38 8.98 -9.97
CA PRO A 200 -8.82 8.97 -10.17
C PRO A 200 -9.47 10.31 -9.79
N THR A 201 -10.53 10.66 -10.50
CA THR A 201 -11.51 11.64 -10.02
C THR A 201 -12.46 11.00 -9.01
N ALA A 202 -13.13 11.79 -8.16
CA ALA A 202 -14.10 11.24 -7.21
C ALA A 202 -15.22 10.40 -7.88
N ALA A 203 -15.65 10.79 -9.09
CA ALA A 203 -16.66 10.03 -9.84
C ALA A 203 -16.14 8.68 -10.36
N GLN A 204 -14.87 8.62 -10.76
CA GLN A 204 -14.24 7.35 -11.15
C GLN A 204 -14.02 6.45 -9.95
N GLU A 205 -13.64 7.03 -8.81
CA GLU A 205 -13.49 6.31 -7.55
C GLU A 205 -14.81 5.71 -7.08
N GLN A 206 -15.90 6.49 -7.12
CA GLN A 206 -17.24 5.99 -6.80
C GLN A 206 -17.65 4.83 -7.71
N ALA A 207 -17.40 4.91 -9.02
CA ALA A 207 -17.73 3.83 -9.95
C ALA A 207 -16.95 2.53 -9.64
N MET A 208 -15.70 2.64 -9.22
CA MET A 208 -14.89 1.50 -8.80
C MET A 208 -15.42 0.88 -7.50
N ILE A 209 -15.74 1.70 -6.49
CA ILE A 209 -16.32 1.25 -5.22
C ILE A 209 -17.68 0.59 -5.45
N ASP A 210 -18.55 1.17 -6.27
CA ASP A 210 -19.87 0.59 -6.60
C ASP A 210 -19.74 -0.77 -7.28
N ARG A 211 -18.78 -0.90 -8.20
CA ARG A 211 -18.49 -2.17 -8.89
C ARG A 211 -18.03 -3.24 -7.89
N TRP A 212 -17.15 -2.88 -6.96
CA TRP A 212 -16.67 -3.76 -5.90
C TRP A 212 -17.80 -4.15 -4.94
N ALA A 213 -18.61 -3.20 -4.48
CA ALA A 213 -19.72 -3.46 -3.57
C ALA A 213 -20.78 -4.42 -4.19
N ALA A 214 -20.95 -4.39 -5.51
CA ALA A 214 -21.84 -5.33 -6.21
C ALA A 214 -21.32 -6.79 -6.23
N LEU A 215 -20.00 -6.98 -6.16
CA LEU A 215 -19.33 -8.29 -6.27
C LEU A 215 -18.90 -8.86 -4.91
N VAL A 216 -18.46 -7.98 -4.01
CA VAL A 216 -17.96 -8.26 -2.66
C VAL A 216 -18.67 -7.30 -1.70
N PRO A 217 -19.95 -7.57 -1.34
CA PRO A 217 -20.78 -6.60 -0.61
C PRO A 217 -20.42 -6.42 0.86
N SER A 218 -19.67 -7.35 1.45
CA SER A 218 -19.34 -7.36 2.88
C SER A 218 -17.89 -7.79 3.11
N PRO A 219 -16.89 -7.06 2.58
CA PRO A 219 -15.49 -7.39 2.82
C PRO A 219 -15.14 -7.14 4.29
N ALA A 220 -14.14 -7.84 4.81
CA ALA A 220 -13.66 -7.61 6.17
C ALA A 220 -13.05 -6.21 6.35
N PHE A 221 -12.41 -5.72 5.29
CA PHE A 221 -11.93 -4.36 5.12
C PHE A 221 -11.73 -4.09 3.62
N ASP A 222 -11.63 -2.83 3.23
CA ASP A 222 -11.12 -2.43 1.90
C ASP A 222 -9.71 -1.87 1.99
N TYR A 223 -9.00 -1.91 0.87
CA TYR A 223 -7.61 -1.48 0.74
C TYR A 223 -7.56 -0.32 -0.24
N THR A 224 -7.06 0.83 0.19
CA THR A 224 -6.71 1.94 -0.70
C THR A 224 -5.20 2.00 -0.95
N TYR A 225 -4.79 1.78 -2.20
CA TYR A 225 -3.40 1.91 -2.65
C TYR A 225 -3.26 3.22 -3.42
N LYS A 226 -2.59 4.25 -2.93
CA LYS A 226 -1.81 4.31 -1.69
C LYS A 226 -1.80 5.73 -1.12
N TRP A 227 -1.39 5.88 0.14
CA TRP A 227 -1.30 7.17 0.80
C TRP A 227 -0.11 8.00 0.30
N GLY A 228 1.10 7.47 0.45
CA GLY A 228 2.34 8.19 0.15
C GLY A 228 2.84 7.97 -1.28
N THR A 229 3.54 8.95 -1.83
CA THR A 229 4.14 8.91 -3.17
C THR A 229 5.19 7.80 -3.32
N GLN A 230 5.33 7.19 -4.50
CA GLN A 230 6.41 6.29 -4.89
C GLN A 230 6.75 6.42 -6.37
N ASN A 231 8.03 6.27 -6.71
CA ASN A 231 8.48 6.26 -8.10
C ASN A 231 8.01 7.49 -8.91
N GLY A 232 7.91 8.65 -8.24
CA GLY A 232 7.47 9.92 -8.82
C GLY A 232 5.98 10.01 -9.16
N ASP A 233 5.15 9.11 -8.64
CA ASP A 233 3.70 9.20 -8.79
C ASP A 233 3.09 10.34 -7.96
N THR A 234 1.78 10.52 -8.11
CA THR A 234 0.95 11.33 -7.23
C THR A 234 0.09 10.35 -6.46
N ALA A 235 0.10 10.46 -5.13
CA ALA A 235 -0.65 9.60 -4.23
C ALA A 235 -1.68 10.39 -3.40
N LEU A 236 -2.51 9.66 -2.65
CA LEU A 236 -3.66 10.21 -1.94
C LEU A 236 -3.30 11.35 -0.96
N GLU A 237 -2.10 11.33 -0.36
CA GLU A 237 -1.61 12.38 0.55
C GLU A 237 -1.75 13.79 -0.04
N SER A 238 -1.59 13.90 -1.36
CA SER A 238 -1.60 15.17 -2.10
C SER A 238 -2.93 15.45 -2.81
N ALA A 239 -3.84 14.48 -2.90
CA ALA A 239 -5.12 14.61 -3.59
C ALA A 239 -6.23 15.06 -2.64
N SER A 240 -6.43 16.38 -2.52
CA SER A 240 -7.46 16.96 -1.65
C SER A 240 -8.89 16.49 -1.97
N GLU A 241 -9.23 16.38 -3.25
CA GLU A 241 -10.55 15.89 -3.70
C GLU A 241 -10.79 14.44 -3.26
N LEU A 242 -9.85 13.54 -3.55
CA LEU A 242 -10.00 12.13 -3.16
C LEU A 242 -9.96 11.93 -1.64
N LYS A 243 -9.18 12.71 -0.89
CA LYS A 243 -9.24 12.66 0.58
C LYS A 243 -10.61 13.04 1.13
N ALA A 244 -11.26 14.06 0.53
CA ALA A 244 -12.62 14.43 0.92
C ALA A 244 -13.64 13.35 0.54
N PHE A 245 -13.48 12.73 -0.62
CA PHE A 245 -14.29 11.59 -1.06
C PHE A 245 -14.16 10.40 -0.09
N PHE A 246 -12.94 9.96 0.23
CA PHE A 246 -12.71 8.85 1.16
C PHE A 246 -13.19 9.18 2.57
N LEU A 247 -13.05 10.42 3.03
CA LEU A 247 -13.61 10.83 4.32
C LEU A 247 -15.13 10.59 4.36
N GLN A 248 -15.84 10.95 3.29
CA GLN A 248 -17.28 10.68 3.20
C GLN A 248 -17.55 9.17 3.17
N HIS A 249 -16.92 8.43 2.25
CA HIS A 249 -17.10 6.99 2.10
C HIS A 249 -16.84 6.21 3.41
N ASN A 250 -15.70 6.48 4.06
CA ASN A 250 -15.25 5.76 5.25
C ASN A 250 -16.09 6.08 6.49
N LEU A 251 -16.73 7.25 6.53
CA LEU A 251 -17.66 7.63 7.61
C LEU A 251 -19.08 7.13 7.34
N GLU A 252 -19.52 7.02 6.09
CA GLU A 252 -20.84 6.51 5.71
C GLU A 252 -21.04 5.05 6.14
N GLY A 253 -19.97 4.25 6.28
CA GLY A 253 -20.01 2.93 6.93
C GLY A 253 -20.47 2.92 8.40
N THR A 254 -20.68 4.09 9.01
CA THR A 254 -21.26 4.27 10.36
C THR A 254 -22.75 4.61 10.35
N HIS A 255 -23.36 4.87 9.18
CA HIS A 255 -24.78 5.17 9.03
C HIS A 255 -25.42 4.31 7.93
N ALA A 256 -26.47 3.58 8.29
CA ALA A 256 -27.27 2.76 7.38
C ALA A 256 -27.69 3.55 6.11
N PRO A 257 -27.88 2.89 4.95
CA PRO A 257 -27.99 3.55 3.67
C PRO A 257 -29.23 4.45 3.63
N VAL A 258 -29.00 5.75 3.47
CA VAL A 258 -30.06 6.69 3.09
C VAL A 258 -30.13 6.66 1.57
N SER A 259 -31.28 6.26 1.04
CA SER A 259 -31.57 6.30 -0.40
C SER A 259 -31.26 7.69 -0.99
N PRO A 260 -30.79 7.78 -2.24
CA PRO A 260 -30.44 9.07 -2.83
C PRO A 260 -31.69 9.96 -2.95
N PRO A 261 -31.58 11.28 -2.69
CA PRO A 261 -32.69 12.17 -2.95
C PRO A 261 -32.86 12.32 -4.47
N VAL A 262 -34.11 12.13 -4.90
CA VAL A 262 -34.59 12.40 -6.25
C VAL A 262 -34.31 13.86 -6.59
N SER A 263 -33.68 14.09 -7.73
CA SER A 263 -33.33 15.41 -8.26
C SER A 263 -34.54 16.13 -8.83
N ASP A 264 -34.82 17.33 -8.35
CA ASP A 264 -35.63 18.33 -9.05
C ASP A 264 -34.74 19.52 -9.47
N PRO A 265 -34.95 20.13 -10.65
CA PRO A 265 -34.05 21.12 -11.21
C PRO A 265 -34.42 22.53 -10.74
N VAL A 266 -33.43 23.30 -10.28
CA VAL A 266 -33.57 24.76 -10.11
C VAL A 266 -32.38 25.47 -10.76
N THR A 267 -32.70 26.36 -11.69
CA THR A 267 -31.79 27.28 -12.40
C THR A 267 -31.56 28.57 -11.55
N PRO A 268 -30.44 29.30 -11.73
CA PRO A 268 -29.84 30.18 -10.71
C PRO A 268 -30.26 31.66 -10.82
N PRO A 269 -29.73 32.53 -9.94
CA PRO A 269 -29.11 33.74 -10.48
C PRO A 269 -27.76 34.15 -9.86
N VAL A 270 -27.09 34.97 -10.66
CA VAL A 270 -25.72 35.51 -10.64
C VAL A 270 -25.52 36.65 -9.63
N SER A 271 -24.34 36.78 -8.99
CA SER A 271 -23.39 37.93 -9.07
C SER A 271 -22.35 38.01 -7.91
N ASP A 272 -21.06 38.05 -8.30
CA ASP A 272 -19.84 38.49 -7.58
C ASP A 272 -19.76 40.05 -7.48
N PRO A 273 -18.76 40.75 -6.84
CA PRO A 273 -17.37 40.34 -6.52
C PRO A 273 -16.66 40.88 -5.22
N VAL A 274 -15.52 40.22 -4.92
CA VAL A 274 -14.20 40.71 -4.42
C VAL A 274 -14.02 41.35 -3.02
N GLY A 275 -13.05 40.80 -2.27
CA GLY A 275 -12.24 41.50 -1.26
C GLY A 275 -11.07 40.65 -0.72
N THR A 276 -9.83 40.97 -1.12
CA THR A 276 -8.57 40.43 -0.56
C THR A 276 -8.17 41.15 0.74
N PRO A 277 -7.30 40.53 1.58
CA PRO A 277 -5.97 41.15 1.76
C PRO A 277 -4.77 40.19 1.87
N THR A 278 -3.77 40.52 1.06
CA THR A 278 -2.30 40.54 1.24
C THR A 278 -1.61 39.91 2.47
N THR A 279 -0.64 39.00 2.20
CA THR A 279 0.78 39.11 2.66
C THR A 279 1.74 38.22 1.82
N PRO A 280 2.90 38.75 1.37
CA PRO A 280 4.11 37.98 0.98
C PRO A 280 5.37 38.41 1.78
N PRO A 281 6.57 37.78 1.68
CA PRO A 281 6.92 36.36 1.48
C PRO A 281 8.12 35.86 2.38
N THR A 282 8.48 34.58 2.18
CA THR A 282 9.81 33.92 2.33
C THR A 282 10.34 33.51 3.72
N HIS A 283 10.44 32.18 3.92
CA HIS A 283 11.72 31.55 4.20
C HIS A 283 11.89 30.34 3.27
N VAL A 284 12.89 30.45 2.40
CA VAL A 284 13.37 29.39 1.51
C VAL A 284 13.97 28.28 2.37
N GLY A 285 13.34 27.11 2.35
CA GLY A 285 14.00 25.84 2.63
C GLY A 285 14.16 25.13 1.30
N THR A 286 15.39 25.02 0.82
CA THR A 286 15.81 24.30 -0.37
C THR A 286 15.14 22.91 -0.43
N PRO A 287 14.64 22.44 -1.59
CA PRO A 287 13.98 21.14 -1.69
C PRO A 287 14.94 20.01 -1.29
N ALA A 288 14.40 18.99 -0.62
CA ALA A 288 15.02 17.68 -0.48
C ALA A 288 15.52 17.18 -1.83
N PRO A 289 16.68 16.51 -1.93
CA PRO A 289 17.15 16.03 -3.20
C PRO A 289 16.17 14.98 -3.70
N THR A 290 15.49 15.33 -4.78
CA THR A 290 14.80 14.41 -5.68
C THR A 290 15.69 13.20 -5.92
N ALA A 291 15.21 12.01 -5.56
CA ALA A 291 15.87 10.77 -5.97
C ALA A 291 16.02 10.79 -7.51
N PRO A 292 17.23 10.57 -8.05
CA PRO A 292 17.40 10.47 -9.48
C PRO A 292 16.72 9.18 -9.98
N ALA A 293 16.20 9.22 -11.21
CA ALA A 293 15.65 8.04 -11.88
C ALA A 293 16.66 6.87 -11.83
N PRO A 294 16.22 5.60 -11.81
CA PRO A 294 17.11 4.44 -11.77
C PRO A 294 18.03 4.46 -12.99
N SER A 295 19.22 4.99 -12.79
CA SER A 295 20.33 5.00 -13.72
C SER A 295 21.40 4.10 -13.11
N GLY A 296 22.25 3.48 -13.92
CA GLY A 296 23.39 2.69 -13.44
C GLY A 296 24.60 3.55 -13.09
N SER A 297 24.39 4.80 -12.70
CA SER A 297 25.43 5.79 -12.41
C SER A 297 25.48 6.10 -10.92
N ASP A 298 26.68 6.37 -10.42
CA ASP A 298 26.94 6.79 -9.04
C ASP A 298 26.25 8.13 -8.71
N HIS A 299 25.57 8.20 -7.57
CA HIS A 299 24.89 9.40 -7.08
C HIS A 299 25.41 9.87 -5.72
N VAL A 300 25.16 11.15 -5.41
CA VAL A 300 25.37 11.72 -4.08
C VAL A 300 24.05 12.28 -3.58
N PHE A 301 23.54 11.68 -2.50
CA PHE A 301 22.30 12.06 -1.83
C PHE A 301 22.58 12.92 -0.60
N HIS A 302 21.78 13.95 -0.41
CA HIS A 302 21.93 14.94 0.66
C HIS A 302 20.70 14.94 1.59
N GLY A 303 20.88 14.66 2.88
CA GLY A 303 19.80 14.81 3.86
C GLY A 303 19.28 16.25 3.95
N THR A 304 17.98 16.38 4.18
CA THR A 304 17.30 17.62 4.53
C THR A 304 17.39 17.90 6.02
N ARG A 305 16.64 18.88 6.53
CA ARG A 305 16.56 19.09 7.98
C ARG A 305 15.67 18.05 8.68
N GLY A 306 14.80 17.36 7.93
CA GLY A 306 13.84 16.39 8.44
C GLY A 306 14.41 14.97 8.45
N ALA A 307 13.56 13.99 8.75
CA ALA A 307 13.90 12.58 8.53
C ALA A 307 13.63 12.25 7.07
N ASP A 308 14.63 11.72 6.36
CA ASP A 308 14.55 11.39 4.95
C ASP A 308 14.62 9.89 4.70
N VAL A 309 14.07 9.43 3.58
CA VAL A 309 14.25 8.06 3.10
C VAL A 309 14.95 8.12 1.75
N PHE A 310 16.21 7.68 1.72
CA PHE A 310 16.97 7.48 0.51
C PHE A 310 16.67 6.09 -0.04
N HIS A 311 16.21 6.04 -1.29
CA HIS A 311 15.89 4.80 -1.98
C HIS A 311 17.03 4.39 -2.91
N ALA A 312 17.29 3.08 -2.98
CA ALA A 312 18.31 2.46 -3.80
C ALA A 312 18.32 2.97 -5.24
N THR A 313 19.52 3.25 -5.75
CA THR A 313 19.78 3.28 -7.19
C THR A 313 20.77 2.18 -7.56
N ARG A 314 21.14 2.07 -8.84
CA ARG A 314 22.25 1.21 -9.26
C ARG A 314 23.48 2.09 -9.43
N GLY A 315 24.66 1.65 -9.01
CA GLY A 315 25.87 2.48 -8.99
C GLY A 315 26.51 2.48 -7.61
N ASN A 316 27.64 3.17 -7.47
CA ASN A 316 28.33 3.34 -6.18
C ASN A 316 27.88 4.67 -5.55
N ASP A 317 26.84 4.62 -4.76
CA ASP A 317 26.14 5.78 -4.24
C ASP A 317 26.73 6.29 -2.91
N LYS A 318 26.53 7.59 -2.64
CA LYS A 318 26.96 8.23 -1.40
C LYS A 318 25.82 8.98 -0.72
N TYR A 319 25.54 8.62 0.53
CA TYR A 319 24.48 9.18 1.36
C TYR A 319 25.05 10.10 2.45
N LEU A 320 24.67 11.38 2.42
CA LEU A 320 25.06 12.37 3.42
C LEU A 320 23.92 12.52 4.44
N VAL A 321 24.02 11.77 5.54
CA VAL A 321 23.01 11.67 6.59
C VAL A 321 23.24 12.76 7.64
N ASN A 322 22.20 13.55 7.92
CA ASN A 322 22.25 14.65 8.87
C ASN A 322 21.10 14.63 9.89
N ASN A 323 20.18 13.66 9.81
CA ASN A 323 19.17 13.41 10.81
C ASN A 323 19.24 11.95 11.30
N ALA A 324 19.14 11.73 12.61
CA ALA A 324 19.24 10.39 13.21
C ALA A 324 18.10 9.45 12.79
N HIS A 325 17.04 10.00 12.19
CA HIS A 325 15.88 9.27 11.68
C HIS A 325 15.90 9.08 10.16
N ASP A 326 16.98 9.48 9.48
CA ASP A 326 17.15 9.17 8.06
C ASP A 326 17.17 7.65 7.84
N LYS A 327 16.81 7.21 6.64
CA LYS A 327 16.88 5.80 6.24
C LYS A 327 17.54 5.68 4.88
N VAL A 328 18.52 4.79 4.79
CA VAL A 328 19.11 4.39 3.51
C VAL A 328 18.61 2.99 3.19
N MET A 329 17.85 2.89 2.11
CA MET A 329 17.21 1.66 1.65
C MET A 329 17.92 1.19 0.38
N GLU A 330 19.03 0.47 0.55
CA GLU A 330 19.81 -0.10 -0.55
C GLU A 330 19.34 -1.49 -0.97
N ALA A 331 19.57 -1.85 -2.23
CA ALA A 331 19.21 -3.15 -2.80
C ALA A 331 20.44 -4.06 -2.98
N PRO A 332 20.30 -5.40 -2.87
CA PRO A 332 21.42 -6.29 -3.12
C PRO A 332 21.89 -6.18 -4.58
N ASN A 333 23.22 -6.14 -4.77
CA ASN A 333 23.87 -5.90 -6.06
C ASN A 333 23.63 -4.49 -6.66
N GLY A 334 23.35 -3.49 -5.81
CA GLY A 334 23.22 -2.07 -6.18
C GLY A 334 24.54 -1.43 -6.59
N GLY A 335 25.62 -1.72 -5.87
CA GLY A 335 26.99 -1.27 -6.15
C GLY A 335 27.85 -1.31 -4.89
N PHE A 336 28.76 -0.35 -4.72
CA PHE A 336 29.52 -0.13 -3.49
C PHE A 336 29.13 1.22 -2.89
N ASP A 337 28.32 1.18 -1.85
CA ASP A 337 27.57 2.32 -1.34
C ASP A 337 28.12 2.80 0.01
N LYS A 338 28.07 4.12 0.22
CA LYS A 338 28.69 4.78 1.36
C LYS A 338 27.73 5.70 2.09
N VAL A 339 27.64 5.56 3.39
CA VAL A 339 27.04 6.56 4.28
C VAL A 339 28.13 7.39 4.93
N ALA A 340 27.96 8.71 4.89
CA ALA A 340 28.71 9.69 5.66
C ALA A 340 27.73 10.46 6.55
N ALA A 341 27.76 10.19 7.86
CA ALA A 341 26.77 10.68 8.82
C ALA A 341 27.36 11.76 9.74
N SER A 342 26.72 12.93 9.80
CA SER A 342 27.09 14.01 10.73
C SER A 342 26.40 13.92 12.09
N VAL A 343 25.58 12.89 12.29
CA VAL A 343 24.82 12.58 13.51
C VAL A 343 25.08 11.15 13.94
N SER A 344 24.72 10.80 15.18
CA SER A 344 24.69 9.40 15.60
C SER A 344 23.72 8.62 14.71
N TYR A 345 24.27 7.75 13.88
CA TYR A 345 23.54 7.01 12.88
C TYR A 345 23.97 5.55 12.88
N ALA A 346 23.01 4.65 12.69
CA ALA A 346 23.24 3.22 12.60
C ALA A 346 22.62 2.71 11.31
N LEU A 347 23.36 1.87 10.59
CA LEU A 347 22.79 1.15 9.45
C LEU A 347 21.78 0.13 9.96
N THR A 348 20.66 0.03 9.26
CA THR A 348 19.65 -1.00 9.52
C THR A 348 20.26 -2.37 9.29
N ALA A 349 19.94 -3.35 10.14
CA ALA A 349 20.33 -4.74 9.90
C ALA A 349 19.76 -5.21 8.55
N GLY A 350 20.61 -5.81 7.70
CA GLY A 350 20.23 -6.14 6.33
C GLY A 350 20.41 -5.01 5.31
N SER A 351 20.93 -3.85 5.71
CA SER A 351 21.35 -2.79 4.78
C SER A 351 22.42 -3.31 3.82
N HIS A 352 22.25 -3.03 2.53
CA HIS A 352 23.26 -3.26 1.50
C HIS A 352 24.15 -2.03 1.31
N VAL A 353 24.65 -1.47 2.43
CA VAL A 353 25.60 -0.33 2.43
C VAL A 353 26.94 -0.86 2.92
N GLU A 354 27.97 -0.73 2.10
CA GLU A 354 29.27 -1.35 2.33
C GLU A 354 30.15 -0.54 3.28
N GLN A 355 29.89 0.76 3.44
CA GLN A 355 30.71 1.62 4.29
C GLN A 355 29.91 2.69 5.03
N LEU A 356 30.03 2.74 6.36
CA LEU A 356 29.60 3.87 7.20
C LEU A 356 30.82 4.66 7.69
N SER A 357 30.75 5.98 7.58
CA SER A 357 31.77 6.92 8.05
C SER A 357 31.12 8.11 8.75
N THR A 358 31.88 8.75 9.66
CA THR A 358 31.46 9.93 10.43
C THR A 358 32.29 11.16 10.07
#